data_AF-A0A914EDF5-F1
#
_entry.id   AF-A0A914EDF5-F1
#
_cell.length_a   1.000
_cell.length_b   1.000
_cell.length_c   1.000
_cell.angle_alpha   90.00
_cell.angle_beta   90.00
_cell.angle_gamma   90.00
#
_symmetry.space_group_name_H-M   'P 1'
#
loop_
_entity.id
_entity.type
_entity.pdbx_description
1 polymer ?
#
loop_
_entity_poly.entity_id
_entity_poly.type
_entity_poly.pdbx_seq_one_letter_code
_entity_poly.pdbx_strand_id
1 'polypeptide(L)'
;MKPPFSKINDDPVTIAAQMNNSNTFIITVDYIDPNGGATKLLSQISTPFMNFSSADAGDNEAVDEVKTALCYANCVCPSQTVQLKTYDPTTKRHTYYSDCFQSINTGTYYKYAEKVCEARKGTLASLTTPIKNYFLLTSVIPSDNTLNTINTLHIGLHRNISISNGWLWYGYDNTVYPLGSTQNWAPGFNSGSAGDGVYLDKLNQSTWAWITEGVSSNSFAYMCQIQACDSTPRDCDRSGWLNNQNKRKVSNLD
;
A
#
# COMPACT_ATOMS: atom_id res chain seq x y z
N MET A 1 10.03 49.25 -30.86
CA MET A 1 9.56 47.87 -31.05
C MET A 1 9.20 47.28 -29.70
N LYS A 2 7.93 47.01 -29.45
CA LYS A 2 7.44 46.34 -28.24
C LYS A 2 7.31 44.84 -28.60
N PRO A 3 7.87 43.90 -27.84
CA PRO A 3 7.70 42.48 -28.17
C PRO A 3 6.22 42.11 -27.99
N PRO A 4 5.66 41.23 -28.85
CA PRO A 4 4.31 40.73 -28.67
C PRO A 4 4.39 39.68 -27.57
N PHE A 5 4.12 40.06 -26.33
CA PHE A 5 3.56 39.08 -25.40
C PHE A 5 2.19 38.74 -25.97
N SER A 6 2.10 37.61 -26.69
CA SER A 6 0.81 37.00 -27.00
C SER A 6 0.05 36.92 -25.68
N LYS A 7 -1.19 37.39 -25.65
CA LYS A 7 -2.06 37.25 -24.48
C LYS A 7 -1.86 35.86 -23.89
N ILE A 8 -1.35 35.79 -22.66
CA ILE A 8 -1.54 34.59 -21.86
C ILE A 8 -3.06 34.44 -21.81
N ASN A 9 -3.57 33.31 -22.29
CA ASN A 9 -4.98 33.04 -22.21
C ASN A 9 -5.25 32.80 -20.72
N ASP A 10 -5.68 33.85 -20.01
CA ASP A 10 -5.95 33.85 -18.57
C ASP A 10 -7.21 33.05 -18.22
N ASP A 11 -7.80 32.35 -19.18
CA ASP A 11 -8.89 31.39 -18.96
C ASP A 11 -8.39 30.23 -18.08
N PRO A 12 -8.90 30.11 -16.83
CA PRO A 12 -8.49 29.08 -15.89
C PRO A 12 -8.69 27.66 -16.43
N VAL A 13 -9.69 27.44 -17.29
CA VAL A 13 -9.95 26.14 -17.92
C VAL A 13 -8.84 25.77 -18.88
N THR A 14 -8.41 26.72 -19.71
CA THR A 14 -7.29 26.52 -20.65
C THR A 14 -5.98 26.26 -19.90
N ILE A 15 -5.70 27.01 -18.83
CA ILE A 15 -4.50 26.82 -18.00
C ILE A 15 -4.54 25.45 -17.32
N ALA A 16 -5.67 25.08 -16.72
CA ALA A 16 -5.84 23.78 -16.07
C ALA A 16 -5.67 22.61 -17.03
N ALA A 17 -6.19 22.72 -18.26
CA ALA A 17 -6.00 21.71 -19.29
C ALA A 17 -4.51 21.55 -19.67
N GLN A 18 -3.77 22.66 -19.76
CA GLN A 18 -2.32 22.62 -20.01
C GLN A 18 -1.56 21.96 -18.86
N MET A 19 -1.91 22.28 -17.61
CA MET A 19 -1.30 21.69 -16.41
C MET A 19 -1.56 20.18 -16.32
N ASN A 20 -2.80 19.75 -16.56
CA ASN A 20 -3.16 18.34 -16.61
C ASN A 20 -2.35 17.58 -17.68
N ASN A 21 -2.08 18.22 -18.83
CA ASN A 21 -1.24 17.65 -19.88
C ASN A 21 0.26 17.62 -19.54
N SER A 22 0.71 18.42 -18.57
CA SER A 22 2.09 18.43 -18.08
C SER A 22 2.30 17.58 -16.81
N ASN A 23 1.49 16.51 -16.64
CA ASN A 23 1.52 15.63 -15.46
C ASN A 23 1.33 16.36 -14.12
N THR A 24 0.62 17.49 -14.12
CA THR A 24 0.25 18.20 -12.90
C THR A 24 -1.18 17.85 -12.50
N PHE A 25 -1.37 17.47 -11.24
CA PHE A 25 -2.68 17.16 -10.68
C PHE A 25 -3.29 18.40 -10.04
N ILE A 26 -4.55 18.69 -10.37
CA ILE A 26 -5.35 19.77 -9.79
C ILE A 26 -6.47 19.11 -9.00
N ILE A 27 -6.34 19.12 -7.67
CA ILE A 27 -7.36 18.64 -6.74
C ILE A 27 -8.14 19.84 -6.25
N THR A 28 -9.47 19.83 -6.41
CA THR A 28 -10.34 20.91 -5.92
C THR A 28 -11.26 20.39 -4.84
N VAL A 29 -11.39 21.15 -3.76
CA VAL A 29 -12.32 20.85 -2.66
C VAL A 29 -13.24 22.05 -2.50
N ASP A 30 -14.52 21.84 -2.72
CA ASP A 30 -15.56 22.82 -2.43
C ASP A 30 -16.06 22.59 -1.00
N TYR A 31 -16.04 23.62 -0.18
CA TYR A 31 -16.62 23.59 1.14
C TYR A 31 -17.99 24.25 1.07
N ILE A 32 -19.01 23.63 1.68
CA ILE A 32 -20.41 24.13 1.65
C ILE A 32 -20.44 25.65 1.86
N ASP A 33 -20.68 26.39 0.77
CA ASP A 33 -21.23 27.73 0.79
C ASP A 33 -22.76 27.59 0.63
N PRO A 34 -23.59 28.15 1.51
CA PRO A 34 -25.05 28.15 1.37
C PRO A 34 -25.57 28.69 0.03
N ASN A 35 -24.72 29.28 -0.81
CA ASN A 35 -25.06 29.77 -2.15
C ASN A 35 -24.72 28.81 -3.32
N GLY A 36 -24.17 27.61 -3.07
CA GLY A 36 -24.18 26.45 -4.00
C GLY A 36 -23.54 26.62 -5.39
N GLY A 37 -22.68 27.62 -5.61
CA GLY A 37 -22.25 28.04 -6.95
C GLY A 37 -20.90 27.51 -7.45
N ALA A 38 -19.98 27.10 -6.56
CA ALA A 38 -18.57 26.89 -6.93
C ALA A 38 -18.27 25.51 -7.54
N THR A 39 -19.05 24.47 -7.20
CA THR A 39 -18.71 23.07 -7.49
C THR A 39 -18.60 22.77 -8.99
N LYS A 40 -19.49 23.34 -9.80
CA LYS A 40 -19.49 23.13 -11.26
C LYS A 40 -18.30 23.79 -11.94
N LEU A 41 -17.87 24.97 -11.49
CA LEU A 41 -16.71 25.66 -12.05
C LEU A 41 -15.41 24.98 -11.63
N LEU A 42 -15.32 24.54 -10.38
CA LEU A 42 -14.18 23.78 -9.87
C LEU A 42 -13.98 22.45 -10.63
N SER A 43 -15.07 21.76 -10.98
CA SER A 43 -14.99 20.54 -11.81
C SER A 43 -14.42 20.75 -13.22
N GLN A 44 -14.45 21.98 -13.76
CA GLN A 44 -13.91 22.28 -15.09
C GLN A 44 -12.40 22.47 -15.10
N ILE A 45 -11.81 22.77 -13.93
CA ILE A 45 -10.38 23.01 -13.77
C ILE A 45 -9.66 21.87 -13.02
N SER A 46 -10.40 21.03 -12.28
CA SER A 46 -9.84 19.86 -11.61
C SER A 46 -9.30 18.84 -12.62
N THR A 47 -8.28 18.08 -12.22
CA THR A 47 -7.99 16.80 -12.88
C THR A 47 -9.25 15.93 -12.86
N PRO A 48 -9.55 15.18 -13.93
CA PRO A 48 -10.69 14.27 -13.94
C PRO A 48 -10.78 13.47 -12.63
N PHE A 49 -11.95 13.53 -12.01
CA PHE A 49 -12.28 12.77 -10.79
C PHE A 49 -11.64 13.27 -9.49
N MET A 50 -11.04 14.46 -9.50
CA MET A 50 -10.43 15.08 -8.32
C MET A 50 -11.15 16.37 -7.90
N ASN A 51 -12.47 16.42 -8.14
CA ASN A 51 -13.35 17.46 -7.62
C ASN A 51 -14.21 16.89 -6.49
N PHE A 52 -14.02 17.42 -5.28
CA PHE A 52 -14.70 16.95 -4.08
C PHE A 52 -15.54 18.07 -3.48
N SER A 53 -16.61 17.70 -2.80
CA SER A 53 -17.51 18.63 -2.12
C SER A 53 -17.75 18.13 -0.71
N SER A 54 -17.66 19.01 0.28
CA SER A 54 -18.05 18.66 1.65
C SER A 54 -19.57 18.47 1.81
N ALA A 55 -20.37 18.78 0.78
CA ALA A 55 -21.83 18.61 0.77
C ALA A 55 -22.28 17.20 0.34
N ASP A 56 -21.49 16.55 -0.50
CA ASP A 56 -21.80 15.22 -1.08
C ASP A 56 -21.30 14.07 -0.19
N ALA A 57 -20.54 14.42 0.85
CA ALA A 57 -19.84 13.53 1.75
C ALA A 57 -20.53 13.51 3.11
N GLY A 58 -20.93 12.34 3.60
CA GLY A 58 -21.15 12.14 5.03
C GLY A 58 -19.90 12.55 5.84
N ASP A 59 -20.04 12.78 7.15
CA ASP A 59 -18.93 13.22 8.00
C ASP A 59 -17.65 12.38 7.76
N ASN A 60 -16.61 13.03 7.19
CA ASN A 60 -15.28 12.51 6.81
C ASN A 60 -15.09 11.90 5.39
N GLU A 61 -16.13 11.70 4.58
CA GLU A 61 -15.95 11.09 3.25
C GLU A 61 -15.08 11.96 2.31
N ALA A 62 -15.29 13.29 2.31
CA ALA A 62 -14.48 14.21 1.51
C ALA A 62 -13.00 14.20 1.92
N VAL A 63 -12.70 13.96 3.21
CA VAL A 63 -11.32 13.87 3.69
C VAL A 63 -10.64 12.62 3.14
N ASP A 64 -11.34 11.49 3.11
CA ASP A 64 -10.78 10.23 2.62
C ASP A 64 -10.66 10.20 1.09
N GLU A 65 -11.57 10.86 0.38
CA GLU A 65 -11.46 11.09 -1.07
C GLU A 65 -10.26 11.99 -1.42
N VAL A 66 -10.04 13.07 -0.67
CA VAL A 66 -8.88 13.94 -0.84
C VAL A 66 -7.59 13.20 -0.53
N LYS A 67 -7.52 12.41 0.55
CA LYS A 67 -6.35 11.56 0.85
C LYS A 67 -6.06 10.59 -0.30
N THR A 68 -7.10 9.99 -0.86
CA THR A 68 -7.00 9.09 -2.01
C THR A 68 -6.44 9.82 -3.23
N ALA A 69 -6.93 11.03 -3.53
CA ALA A 69 -6.45 11.84 -4.65
C ALA A 69 -4.98 12.28 -4.46
N LEU A 70 -4.62 12.68 -3.23
CA LEU A 70 -3.22 13.00 -2.89
C LEU A 70 -2.32 11.77 -3.07
N CYS A 71 -2.81 10.59 -2.71
CA CYS A 71 -2.06 9.34 -2.90
C CYS A 71 -1.96 8.96 -4.39
N TYR A 72 -3.02 9.18 -5.18
CA TYR A 72 -2.95 9.03 -6.63
C TYR A 72 -1.86 9.91 -7.25
N ALA A 73 -1.75 11.16 -6.77
CA ALA A 73 -0.79 12.12 -7.29
C ALA A 73 0.65 11.84 -6.84
N ASN A 74 0.85 11.40 -5.59
CA ASN A 74 2.17 11.40 -4.95
C ASN A 74 2.60 10.09 -4.28
N CYS A 75 1.73 9.08 -4.11
CA CYS A 75 2.14 7.79 -3.55
C CYS A 75 2.84 6.96 -4.62
N VAL A 76 4.16 6.89 -4.52
CA VAL A 76 5.00 6.12 -5.42
C VAL A 76 5.62 4.94 -4.68
N CYS A 77 5.53 3.77 -5.29
CA CYS A 77 6.13 2.56 -4.76
C CYS A 77 7.58 2.40 -5.22
N PRO A 78 8.48 1.87 -4.37
CA PRO A 78 9.84 1.54 -4.77
C PRO A 78 9.89 0.57 -5.96
N SER A 79 11.03 0.55 -6.67
CA SER A 79 11.26 -0.37 -7.78
C SER A 79 11.06 -1.83 -7.34
N GLN A 80 10.51 -2.65 -8.25
CA GLN A 80 10.23 -4.08 -8.03
C GLN A 80 9.19 -4.35 -6.92
N THR A 81 8.32 -3.38 -6.67
CA THR A 81 7.17 -3.55 -5.78
C THR A 81 5.87 -3.24 -6.52
N VAL A 82 4.77 -3.82 -6.05
CA VAL A 82 3.44 -3.65 -6.62
C VAL A 82 2.59 -2.83 -5.67
N GLN A 83 2.08 -1.69 -6.13
CA GLN A 83 1.20 -0.83 -5.35
C GLN A 83 -0.18 -1.45 -5.18
N LEU A 84 -0.69 -1.42 -3.95
CA LEU A 84 -2.08 -1.71 -3.64
C LEU A 84 -2.99 -0.74 -4.39
N LYS A 85 -3.88 -1.30 -5.21
CA LYS A 85 -4.91 -0.53 -5.89
C LYS A 85 -6.16 -1.36 -6.07
N THR A 86 -7.31 -0.70 -6.04
CA THR A 86 -8.59 -1.29 -6.44
C THR A 86 -9.05 -0.71 -7.78
N TYR A 87 -9.98 -1.38 -8.44
CA TYR A 87 -10.61 -0.88 -9.66
C TYR A 87 -12.12 -0.89 -9.47
N ASP A 88 -12.76 0.27 -9.66
CA ASP A 88 -14.20 0.38 -9.73
C ASP A 88 -14.65 0.28 -11.20
N PRO A 89 -15.36 -0.79 -11.60
CA PRO A 89 -15.80 -0.98 -12.98
C PRO A 89 -16.90 0.01 -13.39
N THR A 90 -17.67 0.56 -12.44
CA THR A 90 -18.75 1.52 -12.71
C THR A 90 -18.18 2.85 -13.15
N THR A 91 -17.22 3.36 -12.39
CA THR A 91 -16.56 4.64 -12.69
C THR A 91 -15.34 4.48 -13.61
N LYS A 92 -14.89 3.24 -13.84
CA LYS A 92 -13.65 2.89 -14.55
C LYS A 92 -12.40 3.53 -13.92
N ARG A 93 -12.38 3.63 -12.59
CA ARG A 93 -11.32 4.31 -11.84
C ARG A 93 -10.48 3.35 -11.03
N HIS A 94 -9.20 3.66 -10.92
CA HIS A 94 -8.32 3.03 -9.97
C HIS A 94 -8.21 3.88 -8.70
N THR A 95 -8.35 3.24 -7.54
CA THR A 95 -8.04 3.84 -6.24
C THR A 95 -6.67 3.34 -5.82
N TYR A 96 -5.75 4.24 -5.53
CA TYR A 96 -4.38 3.91 -5.15
C TYR A 96 -4.20 4.10 -3.66
N TYR A 97 -3.47 3.17 -3.04
CA TYR A 97 -3.20 3.18 -1.61
C TYR A 97 -1.70 3.34 -1.37
N SER A 98 -1.34 3.67 -0.12
CA SER A 98 0.04 3.86 0.32
C SER A 98 0.78 2.57 0.64
N ASP A 99 0.20 1.40 0.34
CA ASP A 99 0.84 0.10 0.56
C ASP A 99 1.48 -0.42 -0.73
N CYS A 100 2.74 -0.83 -0.62
CA CYS A 100 3.51 -1.47 -1.68
C CYS A 100 3.91 -2.88 -1.25
N PHE A 101 3.88 -3.83 -2.17
CA PHE A 101 4.20 -5.22 -1.87
C PHE A 101 5.35 -5.73 -2.71
N GLN A 102 6.32 -6.36 -2.05
CA GLN A 102 7.46 -7.00 -2.69
C GLN A 102 7.49 -8.48 -2.38
N SER A 103 7.32 -9.29 -3.41
CA SER A 103 7.48 -10.73 -3.39
C SER A 103 8.95 -11.15 -3.33
N ILE A 104 9.28 -12.11 -2.47
CA ILE A 104 10.61 -12.70 -2.39
C ILE A 104 10.49 -14.23 -2.38
N ASN A 105 10.86 -14.86 -3.49
CA ASN A 105 10.82 -16.33 -3.68
C ASN A 105 12.02 -17.06 -3.04
N THR A 106 12.93 -16.37 -2.36
CA THR A 106 14.01 -17.06 -1.66
C THR A 106 13.49 -17.57 -0.33
N GLY A 107 13.40 -18.90 -0.20
CA GLY A 107 13.05 -19.55 1.05
C GLY A 107 13.98 -19.13 2.20
N THR A 108 13.41 -18.71 3.32
CA THR A 108 14.16 -18.40 4.54
C THR A 108 13.29 -18.64 5.77
N TYR A 109 13.86 -18.72 6.97
CA TYR A 109 13.06 -18.79 8.19
C TYR A 109 12.33 -17.46 8.47
N TYR A 110 11.15 -17.55 9.06
CA TYR A 110 10.28 -16.43 9.43
C TYR A 110 11.04 -15.23 10.01
N LYS A 111 11.85 -15.46 11.06
CA LYS A 111 12.61 -14.39 11.74
C LYS A 111 13.60 -13.67 10.83
N TYR A 112 14.15 -14.37 9.84
CA TYR A 112 15.04 -13.74 8.84
C TYR A 112 14.24 -13.00 7.78
N ALA A 113 13.08 -13.53 7.37
CA ALA A 113 12.18 -12.85 6.45
C ALA A 113 11.76 -11.48 7.01
N GLU A 114 11.41 -11.43 8.30
CA GLU A 114 11.13 -10.17 9.01
C GLU A 114 12.28 -9.18 8.90
N LYS A 115 13.50 -9.60 9.27
CA LYS A 115 14.70 -8.74 9.20
C LYS A 115 14.98 -8.24 7.79
N VAL A 116 14.71 -9.04 6.76
CA VAL A 116 14.87 -8.60 5.37
C VAL A 116 13.84 -7.51 5.03
N CYS A 117 12.59 -7.66 5.46
CA CYS A 117 11.57 -6.63 5.26
C CYS A 117 11.87 -5.35 6.06
N GLU A 118 12.33 -5.47 7.31
CA GLU A 118 12.77 -4.33 8.13
C GLU A 118 13.94 -3.57 7.48
N ALA A 119 14.91 -4.30 6.92
CA ALA A 119 16.03 -3.71 6.19
C ALA A 119 15.59 -2.94 4.93
N ARG A 120 14.37 -3.20 4.44
CA ARG A 120 13.68 -2.51 3.35
C ARG A 120 12.66 -1.47 3.84
N LYS A 121 12.67 -1.13 5.14
CA LYS A 121 11.71 -0.19 5.76
C LYS A 121 10.26 -0.65 5.66
N GLY A 122 10.05 -1.95 5.68
CA GLY A 122 8.74 -2.57 5.68
C GLY A 122 8.60 -3.62 6.76
N THR A 123 7.48 -4.32 6.71
CA THR A 123 7.18 -5.49 7.55
C THR A 123 6.86 -6.68 6.65
N LEU A 124 6.76 -7.88 7.23
CA LEU A 124 6.08 -8.96 6.52
C LEU A 124 4.64 -8.55 6.21
N ALA A 125 4.12 -8.96 5.07
CA ALA A 125 2.83 -8.50 4.57
C ALA A 125 1.68 -8.80 5.55
N SER A 126 0.88 -7.77 5.81
CA SER A 126 -0.30 -7.86 6.66
C SER A 126 -1.59 -8.04 5.84
N LEU A 127 -2.53 -8.81 6.39
CA LEU A 127 -3.85 -9.08 5.78
C LEU A 127 -4.97 -8.42 6.57
N THR A 128 -4.69 -7.24 7.16
CA THR A 128 -5.56 -6.54 8.12
C THR A 128 -6.91 -6.09 7.57
N THR A 129 -7.06 -6.00 6.24
CA THR A 129 -8.32 -5.59 5.61
C THR A 129 -8.72 -6.57 4.49
N PRO A 130 -10.04 -6.69 4.21
CA PRO A 130 -10.51 -7.49 3.09
C PRO A 130 -9.89 -7.09 1.74
N ILE A 131 -9.64 -5.79 1.53
CA ILE A 131 -9.00 -5.25 0.32
C ILE A 131 -7.57 -5.76 0.21
N LYS A 132 -6.77 -5.70 1.29
CA LYS A 132 -5.40 -6.22 1.30
C LYS A 132 -5.38 -7.71 1.02
N ASN A 133 -6.23 -8.47 1.72
CA ASN A 133 -6.33 -9.91 1.53
C ASN A 133 -6.68 -10.27 0.08
N TYR A 134 -7.71 -9.64 -0.49
CA TYR A 134 -8.10 -9.87 -1.87
C TYR A 134 -6.98 -9.50 -2.86
N PHE A 135 -6.37 -8.33 -2.70
CA PHE A 135 -5.33 -7.84 -3.60
C PHE A 135 -4.10 -8.76 -3.61
N LEU A 136 -3.64 -9.20 -2.45
CA LEU A 136 -2.48 -10.08 -2.34
C LEU A 136 -2.72 -11.43 -3.00
N LEU A 137 -3.88 -12.04 -2.73
CA LEU A 137 -4.20 -13.39 -3.20
C LEU A 137 -4.59 -13.45 -4.68
N THR A 138 -5.16 -12.38 -5.23
CA THR A 138 -5.68 -12.38 -6.62
C THR A 138 -4.81 -11.60 -7.60
N SER A 139 -4.02 -10.64 -7.12
CA SER A 139 -3.22 -9.77 -7.98
C SER A 139 -1.73 -10.01 -7.77
N VAL A 140 -1.20 -9.86 -6.55
CA VAL A 140 0.25 -9.91 -6.32
C VAL A 140 0.82 -11.31 -6.53
N ILE A 141 0.30 -12.31 -5.81
CA ILE A 141 0.83 -13.69 -5.91
C ILE A 141 0.65 -14.27 -7.33
N PRO A 142 -0.50 -14.14 -8.00
CA PRO A 142 -0.69 -14.75 -9.32
C PRO A 142 0.07 -14.04 -10.45
N SER A 143 0.27 -12.72 -10.37
CA SER A 143 1.00 -11.96 -11.40
C SER A 143 2.52 -12.10 -11.30
N ASP A 144 3.01 -12.60 -10.19
CA ASP A 144 4.42 -12.89 -10.00
C ASP A 144 4.74 -14.31 -10.50
N ASN A 145 5.44 -14.38 -11.64
CA ASN A 145 5.87 -15.65 -12.25
C ASN A 145 6.76 -16.51 -11.35
N THR A 146 7.30 -15.94 -10.26
CA THR A 146 8.10 -16.65 -9.27
C THR A 146 7.26 -17.11 -8.09
N LEU A 147 6.19 -16.41 -7.71
CA LEU A 147 5.30 -16.81 -6.62
C LEU A 147 4.10 -17.67 -7.05
N ASN A 148 3.68 -17.63 -8.32
CA ASN A 148 2.48 -18.34 -8.78
C ASN A 148 2.61 -19.89 -8.70
N THR A 149 3.83 -20.40 -8.58
CA THR A 149 4.16 -21.82 -8.37
C THR A 149 4.34 -22.20 -6.90
N ILE A 150 4.32 -21.22 -5.99
CA ILE A 150 4.55 -21.42 -4.57
C ILE A 150 3.23 -21.74 -3.87
N ASN A 151 3.31 -22.69 -2.94
CA ASN A 151 2.17 -23.10 -2.12
C ASN A 151 2.24 -22.55 -0.69
N THR A 152 3.39 -22.04 -0.24
CA THR A 152 3.58 -21.52 1.12
C THR A 152 4.28 -20.15 1.16
N LEU A 153 3.77 -19.23 1.98
CA LEU A 153 4.32 -17.87 2.09
C LEU A 153 4.24 -17.33 3.52
N HIS A 154 5.34 -16.86 4.10
CA HIS A 154 5.32 -16.19 5.40
C HIS A 154 4.51 -14.87 5.34
N ILE A 155 3.72 -14.61 6.38
CA ILE A 155 2.96 -13.36 6.57
C ILE A 155 3.21 -12.74 7.94
N GLY A 156 2.99 -11.43 8.06
CA GLY A 156 3.38 -10.63 9.23
C GLY A 156 2.44 -10.73 10.42
N LEU A 157 1.86 -11.91 10.67
CA LEU A 157 1.02 -12.16 11.84
C LEU A 157 1.82 -12.84 12.94
N HIS A 158 1.83 -12.21 14.12
CA HIS A 158 2.65 -12.63 15.26
C HIS A 158 1.81 -12.97 16.47
N ARG A 159 2.32 -13.91 17.26
CA ARG A 159 1.69 -14.24 18.52
C ARG A 159 1.96 -13.15 19.56
N ASN A 160 0.90 -12.65 20.19
CA ASN A 160 1.01 -11.78 21.35
C ASN A 160 1.07 -12.63 22.63
N ILE A 161 2.26 -12.82 23.18
CA ILE A 161 2.46 -13.61 24.41
C ILE A 161 1.83 -12.97 25.67
N SER A 162 1.52 -11.67 25.63
CA SER A 162 0.93 -10.94 26.77
C SER A 162 -0.58 -11.10 26.88
N ILE A 163 -1.24 -11.58 25.81
CA ILE A 163 -2.67 -11.89 25.77
C ILE A 163 -2.78 -13.37 25.40
N SER A 164 -3.30 -14.22 26.28
CA SER A 164 -3.43 -15.66 26.00
C SER A 164 -4.11 -15.90 24.63
N ASN A 165 -3.38 -16.52 23.70
CA ASN A 165 -3.79 -16.79 22.30
C ASN A 165 -4.14 -15.54 21.46
N GLY A 166 -3.59 -14.38 21.81
CA GLY A 166 -3.69 -13.16 21.01
C GLY A 166 -2.77 -13.20 19.79
N TRP A 167 -3.22 -12.58 18.70
CA TRP A 167 -2.41 -12.33 17.50
C TRP A 167 -2.46 -10.86 17.12
N LEU A 168 -1.37 -10.38 16.55
CA LEU A 168 -1.21 -8.99 16.16
C LEU A 168 -0.49 -8.87 14.82
N TRP A 169 -0.73 -7.75 14.16
CA TRP A 169 -0.05 -7.33 12.95
C TRP A 169 0.84 -6.13 13.27
N TYR A 170 1.99 -6.03 12.60
CA TYR A 170 2.84 -4.85 12.66
C TYR A 170 2.72 -4.01 11.39
N GLY A 171 2.45 -2.72 11.57
CA GLY A 171 2.64 -1.68 10.57
C GLY A 171 4.11 -1.32 10.40
N TYR A 172 4.42 -0.67 9.27
CA TYR A 172 5.77 -0.18 8.95
C TYR A 172 6.28 0.90 9.91
N ASP A 173 5.39 1.55 10.65
CA ASP A 173 5.64 2.56 11.68
C ASP A 173 5.73 1.97 13.10
N ASN A 174 5.79 0.63 13.21
CA ASN A 174 5.65 -0.14 14.45
C ASN A 174 4.27 -0.02 15.12
N THR A 175 3.26 0.52 14.41
CA THR A 175 1.89 0.46 14.91
C THR A 175 1.45 -0.99 14.99
N VAL A 176 0.85 -1.34 16.13
CA VAL A 176 0.34 -2.69 16.39
C VAL A 176 -1.16 -2.71 16.12
N TYR A 177 -1.60 -3.58 15.23
CA TYR A 177 -3.02 -3.80 14.97
C TYR A 177 -3.45 -5.16 15.55
N PRO A 178 -4.59 -5.24 16.25
CA PRO A 178 -5.12 -6.53 16.66
C PRO A 178 -5.51 -7.36 15.42
N LEU A 179 -5.61 -8.68 15.59
CA LEU A 179 -5.99 -9.64 14.53
C LEU A 179 -7.23 -9.20 13.73
N GLY A 180 -8.19 -8.54 14.38
CA GLY A 180 -9.44 -8.10 13.77
C GLY A 180 -10.42 -9.25 13.54
N SER A 181 -11.52 -8.94 12.81
CA SER A 181 -12.59 -9.90 12.51
C SER A 181 -12.32 -10.76 11.28
N THR A 182 -11.46 -10.30 10.36
CA THR A 182 -11.06 -11.08 9.18
C THR A 182 -9.98 -12.08 9.59
N GLN A 183 -10.35 -13.36 9.64
CA GLN A 183 -9.45 -14.46 9.95
C GLN A 183 -9.65 -15.58 8.95
N ASN A 184 -8.55 -16.25 8.58
CA ASN A 184 -8.60 -17.29 7.56
C ASN A 184 -7.75 -18.52 7.95
N TRP A 185 -7.86 -18.95 9.20
CA TRP A 185 -7.17 -20.13 9.72
C TRP A 185 -7.57 -21.40 8.96
N ALA A 186 -6.59 -22.26 8.70
CA ALA A 186 -6.84 -23.57 8.11
C ALA A 186 -7.68 -24.44 9.07
N PRO A 187 -8.55 -25.33 8.56
CA PRO A 187 -9.33 -26.23 9.39
C PRO A 187 -8.44 -27.03 10.35
N GLY A 188 -8.74 -26.99 11.65
CA GLY A 188 -7.96 -27.68 12.69
C GLY A 188 -6.72 -26.90 13.19
N PHE A 189 -6.35 -25.80 12.54
CA PHE A 189 -5.36 -24.85 13.05
C PHE A 189 -6.10 -23.72 13.76
N ASN A 190 -5.76 -23.49 15.03
CA ASN A 190 -6.30 -22.40 15.81
C ASN A 190 -5.18 -21.50 16.33
N SER A 191 -5.56 -20.34 16.83
CA SER A 191 -4.67 -19.33 17.40
C SER A 191 -3.77 -19.80 18.58
N GLY A 192 -3.95 -21.04 19.06
CA GLY A 192 -3.32 -21.53 20.29
C GLY A 192 -2.24 -22.59 20.12
N SER A 193 -1.99 -23.12 18.91
CA SER A 193 -1.10 -24.27 18.70
C SER A 193 0.18 -23.91 17.94
N ALA A 194 1.32 -24.24 18.57
CA ALA A 194 2.68 -24.38 18.05
C ALA A 194 3.18 -23.31 17.05
N GLY A 195 3.54 -22.13 17.56
CA GLY A 195 4.28 -21.15 16.75
C GLY A 195 4.12 -19.72 17.22
N ASP A 196 5.13 -18.90 16.93
CA ASP A 196 5.05 -17.44 17.14
C ASP A 196 4.90 -16.67 15.81
N GLY A 197 4.92 -17.38 14.67
CA GLY A 197 4.69 -16.84 13.33
C GLY A 197 3.57 -17.60 12.58
N VAL A 198 3.22 -17.09 11.40
CA VAL A 198 2.17 -17.64 10.53
C VAL A 198 2.60 -17.59 9.07
N TYR A 199 2.24 -18.63 8.34
CA TYR A 199 2.33 -18.65 6.88
C TYR A 199 0.97 -18.91 6.24
N LEU A 200 0.84 -18.46 5.00
CA LEU A 200 -0.22 -18.82 4.08
C LEU A 200 0.11 -20.17 3.46
N ASP A 201 -0.86 -21.08 3.44
CA ASP A 201 -0.80 -22.35 2.73
C ASP A 201 -1.90 -22.42 1.67
N LYS A 202 -1.54 -22.85 0.47
CA LYS A 202 -2.44 -22.95 -0.67
C LYS A 202 -3.17 -24.29 -0.64
N LEU A 203 -4.39 -24.29 -0.11
CA LEU A 203 -5.22 -25.50 -0.01
C LEU A 203 -5.69 -26.00 -1.38
N ASN A 204 -5.95 -25.09 -2.32
CA ASN A 204 -6.30 -25.40 -3.71
C ASN A 204 -5.95 -24.21 -4.62
N GLN A 205 -6.27 -24.30 -5.92
CA GLN A 205 -5.90 -23.28 -6.91
C GLN A 205 -6.31 -21.85 -6.55
N SER A 206 -7.38 -21.68 -5.76
CA SER A 206 -7.96 -20.36 -5.44
C SER A 206 -8.09 -20.08 -3.93
N THR A 207 -7.73 -21.02 -3.07
CA THR A 207 -7.95 -20.90 -1.61
C THR A 207 -6.63 -20.98 -0.87
N TRP A 208 -6.39 -19.96 -0.06
CA TRP A 208 -5.28 -19.90 0.89
C TRP A 208 -5.83 -19.97 2.30
N ALA A 209 -5.07 -20.50 3.24
CA ALA A 209 -5.42 -20.51 4.65
C ALA A 209 -4.19 -20.26 5.52
N TRP A 210 -4.41 -19.86 6.77
CA TRP A 210 -3.36 -19.49 7.72
C TRP A 210 -2.99 -20.69 8.59
N ILE A 211 -1.69 -20.94 8.70
CA ILE A 211 -1.13 -22.02 9.52
C ILE A 211 -0.04 -21.43 10.42
N THR A 212 -0.07 -21.82 11.69
CA THR A 212 0.93 -21.42 12.68
C THR A 212 2.27 -22.13 12.44
N GLU A 213 3.37 -21.45 12.75
CA GLU A 213 4.71 -22.03 12.66
C GLU A 213 5.67 -21.52 13.73
N GLY A 214 6.65 -22.35 14.06
CA GLY A 214 7.82 -21.88 14.80
C GLY A 214 8.67 -20.96 13.92
N VAL A 215 9.11 -19.83 14.48
CA VAL A 215 9.83 -18.77 13.74
C VAL A 215 11.21 -19.17 13.19
N SER A 216 11.65 -20.39 13.49
CA SER A 216 12.91 -20.99 13.02
C SER A 216 12.71 -22.42 12.50
N SER A 217 11.47 -22.83 12.25
CA SER A 217 11.13 -24.21 11.90
C SER A 217 11.14 -24.44 10.40
N ASN A 218 10.50 -23.55 9.63
CA ASN A 218 10.29 -23.74 8.20
C ASN A 218 10.94 -22.61 7.39
N SER A 219 11.35 -22.96 6.18
CA SER A 219 11.93 -22.01 5.22
C SER A 219 10.99 -21.83 4.05
N PHE A 220 10.29 -20.68 3.99
CA PHE A 220 9.34 -20.37 2.92
C PHE A 220 9.66 -19.05 2.23
N ALA A 221 9.06 -18.86 1.05
CA ALA A 221 9.00 -17.55 0.43
C ALA A 221 8.20 -16.59 1.30
N TYR A 222 8.31 -15.30 1.03
CA TYR A 222 7.69 -14.27 1.84
C TYR A 222 7.40 -13.03 1.04
N MET A 223 6.59 -12.15 1.62
CA MET A 223 6.25 -10.88 1.01
C MET A 223 6.48 -9.77 2.02
N CYS A 224 7.19 -8.74 1.58
CA CYS A 224 7.34 -7.51 2.35
C CYS A 224 6.25 -6.52 1.95
N GLN A 225 5.63 -5.89 2.95
CA GLN A 225 4.79 -4.71 2.79
C GLN A 225 5.60 -3.47 3.18
N ILE A 226 5.62 -2.48 2.30
CA ILE A 226 6.43 -1.27 2.41
C ILE A 226 5.50 -0.07 2.20
N GLN A 227 5.75 1.03 2.89
CA GLN A 227 5.02 2.27 2.68
C GLN A 227 5.44 2.91 1.35
N ALA A 228 4.47 3.37 0.56
CA ALA A 228 4.69 4.23 -0.59
C ALA A 228 5.30 5.56 -0.13
N CYS A 229 6.20 6.14 -0.91
CA CYS A 229 6.76 7.46 -0.61
C CYS A 229 5.92 8.54 -1.25
N ASP A 230 6.10 9.75 -0.76
CA ASP A 230 5.45 11.00 -1.19
C ASP A 230 6.19 11.72 -2.35
N SER A 231 7.17 11.05 -2.96
CA SER A 231 8.12 11.65 -3.90
C SER A 231 8.42 10.72 -5.08
N THR A 232 9.54 10.91 -5.79
CA THR A 232 9.82 10.15 -7.03
C THR A 232 10.25 8.71 -6.76
N PRO A 233 10.13 7.77 -7.73
CA PRO A 233 10.59 6.38 -7.55
C PRO A 233 12.09 6.30 -7.20
N ARG A 234 12.90 7.23 -7.72
CA ARG A 234 14.33 7.31 -7.41
C ARG A 234 14.57 7.68 -5.95
N ASP A 235 13.77 8.59 -5.40
CA ASP A 235 13.89 9.02 -4.01
C ASP A 235 13.35 7.94 -3.06
N CYS A 236 12.33 7.21 -3.49
CA CYS A 236 11.88 5.97 -2.85
C CYS A 236 12.96 4.90 -2.77
N ASP A 237 13.62 4.60 -3.89
CA ASP A 237 14.67 3.59 -3.92
C ASP A 237 15.88 4.04 -3.07
N ARG A 238 16.20 5.33 -3.08
CA ARG A 238 17.31 5.91 -2.31
C ARG A 238 17.07 5.89 -0.81
N SER A 239 15.85 6.20 -0.34
CA SER A 239 15.51 6.13 1.09
C SER A 239 15.50 4.68 1.62
N GLY A 240 15.14 3.72 0.76
CA GLY A 240 15.22 2.28 1.04
C GLY A 240 16.61 1.65 0.93
N TRP A 241 17.45 2.04 -0.04
CA TRP A 241 18.76 1.42 -0.31
C TRP A 241 19.98 2.15 0.30
N LEU A 242 20.01 3.49 0.31
CA LEU A 242 21.25 4.23 0.67
C LEU A 242 21.62 4.11 2.15
N ASN A 243 20.66 3.86 3.04
CA ASN A 243 20.95 3.66 4.46
C ASN A 243 21.62 2.31 4.76
N ASN A 244 21.52 1.32 3.87
CA ASN A 244 22.21 0.02 4.03
C ASN A 244 23.68 0.06 3.56
N GLN A 245 24.04 0.94 2.64
CA GLN A 245 25.44 1.16 2.23
C GLN A 245 26.22 1.96 3.29
N ASN A 246 25.58 2.93 3.94
CA ASN A 246 26.21 3.71 5.00
C ASN A 246 26.30 2.95 6.34
N LYS A 247 25.36 2.03 6.65
CA LYS A 247 25.50 1.17 7.84
C LYS A 247 26.55 0.07 7.71
N ARG A 248 26.81 -0.44 6.49
CA ARG A 248 27.91 -1.41 6.24
C ARG A 248 29.31 -0.78 6.29
N LYS A 249 29.41 0.56 6.21
CA LYS A 249 30.70 1.26 6.37
C LYS A 249 31.05 1.62 7.82
N VAL A 250 30.11 1.52 8.75
CA VAL A 250 30.34 1.89 10.17
C VAL A 250 30.57 0.65 11.05
N SER A 251 30.36 -0.57 10.56
CA SER A 251 30.60 -1.80 11.33
C SER A 251 31.97 -2.47 11.10
N ASN A 252 32.93 -1.77 10.49
CA ASN A 252 34.32 -2.23 10.30
C ASN A 252 35.35 -1.34 11.02
N LEU A 253 34.89 -0.57 12.02
CA LEU A 253 35.75 0.13 12.96
C LEU A 253 35.16 -0.10 14.35
N ASP A 254 35.41 -1.30 14.87
CA ASP A 254 35.67 -1.64 16.29
C ASP A 254 36.06 -3.12 16.38
#